data_AF-A0AAV7QRD6-F1
#
_entry.id   AF-A0AAV7QRD6-F1
#
_cell.length_a   1.000
_cell.length_b   1.000
_cell.length_c   1.000
_cell.angle_alpha   90.00
_cell.angle_beta   90.00
_cell.angle_gamma   90.00
#
_symmetry.space_group_name_H-M   'P 1'
#
loop_
_entity.id
_entity.type
_entity.pdbx_description
1 polymer ?
#
loop_
_entity_poly.entity_id
_entity_poly.type
_entity_poly.pdbx_seq_one_letter_code
_entity_poly.pdbx_strand_id
1 'polypeptide(L)'
;AETRVFIITKCKFASPVNIEVEFILANHPSRTVQGTLENEYTIYFDAPDLPSGCVTLKVYCDDLMICEGQIKYYTDMEEIRSLLENATNPVEFMCQ
;
A
#
# COMPACT_ATOMS: atom_id res chain seq x y z
N ALA A 1 -12.69 -2.14 -5.15
CA ALA A 1 -12.85 -1.01 -4.21
C ALA A 1 -11.64 -0.12 -4.33
N GLU A 2 -11.79 1.20 -4.26
CA GLU A 2 -10.64 2.12 -4.25
C GLU A 2 -10.12 2.24 -2.81
N THR A 3 -8.83 2.03 -2.61
CA THR A 3 -8.19 2.08 -1.30
C THR A 3 -7.23 3.26 -1.24
N ARG A 4 -7.38 4.11 -0.23
CA ARG A 4 -6.43 5.19 0.05
C ARG A 4 -5.37 4.71 1.03
N VAL A 5 -4.11 4.91 0.66
CA VAL A 5 -2.96 4.55 1.50
C VAL A 5 -2.38 5.82 2.11
N PHE A 6 -1.98 5.73 3.37
CA PHE A 6 -1.31 6.81 4.11
C PHE A 6 0.09 6.35 4.52
N ILE A 7 1.08 7.22 4.36
CA ILE A 7 2.45 7.00 4.82
C ILE A 7 2.81 8.11 5.80
N ILE A 8 3.22 7.72 7.01
CA ILE A 8 3.71 8.64 8.04
C ILE A 8 5.23 8.54 8.08
N THR A 9 5.91 9.65 7.83
CA THR A 9 7.38 9.73 7.79
C THR A 9 7.96 10.23 9.11
N LYS A 10 9.23 9.90 9.37
CA LYS A 10 9.97 10.43 10.53
C LYS A 10 10.49 11.85 10.30
N CYS A 11 10.71 12.23 9.05
CA CYS A 11 11.24 13.53 8.65
C CYS A 11 10.14 14.38 8.02
N LYS A 12 10.23 15.70 8.22
CA LYS A 12 9.33 16.66 7.59
C LYS A 12 9.54 16.70 6.08
N PHE A 13 8.46 16.79 5.34
CA PHE A 13 8.47 17.23 3.95
C PHE A 13 8.73 18.74 3.90
N ALA A 14 9.63 19.17 3.03
CA ALA A 14 9.70 20.59 2.66
C ALA A 14 8.43 20.96 1.87
N SER A 15 8.01 22.21 1.88
CA SER A 15 6.85 22.69 1.11
C SER A 15 7.28 23.87 0.25
N PRO A 16 6.89 23.94 -1.04
CA PRO A 16 6.15 22.94 -1.85
C PRO A 16 7.08 21.87 -2.43
N VAL A 17 6.62 20.62 -2.52
CA VAL A 17 7.38 19.51 -3.13
C VAL A 17 6.45 18.63 -3.97
N ASN A 18 6.90 18.20 -5.15
CA ASN A 18 6.25 17.16 -5.94
C ASN A 18 6.51 15.78 -5.31
N ILE A 19 5.45 15.05 -5.00
CA ILE A 19 5.52 13.73 -4.34
C ILE A 19 4.98 12.68 -5.30
N GLU A 20 5.81 11.71 -5.63
CA GLU A 20 5.46 10.61 -6.51
C GLU A 20 5.64 9.28 -5.79
N VAL A 21 4.72 8.35 -6.02
CA VAL A 21 4.77 7.01 -5.43
C VAL A 21 4.81 5.98 -6.52
N GLU A 22 5.94 5.27 -6.62
CA GLU A 22 6.17 4.19 -7.57
C GLU A 22 5.83 2.84 -6.92
N PHE A 23 5.01 2.06 -7.62
CA PHE A 23 4.59 0.72 -7.26
C PHE A 23 5.33 -0.29 -8.14
N ILE A 24 6.04 -1.22 -7.51
CA ILE A 24 6.84 -2.24 -8.18
C ILE A 24 6.33 -3.61 -7.78
N LEU A 25 5.70 -4.30 -8.73
CA LEU A 25 5.28 -5.70 -8.60
C LEU A 25 6.17 -6.57 -9.48
N ALA A 26 6.65 -7.69 -8.95
CA ALA A 26 7.57 -8.57 -9.67
C ALA A 26 6.97 -9.05 -11.01
N ASN A 27 7.74 -8.95 -12.10
CA ASN A 27 7.33 -9.30 -13.47
C ASN A 27 6.20 -8.43 -14.07
N HIS A 28 5.86 -7.30 -13.45
CA HIS A 28 4.93 -6.31 -14.00
C HIS A 28 5.63 -4.95 -14.20
N PRO A 29 5.18 -4.13 -15.16
CA PRO A 29 5.64 -2.75 -15.26
C PRO A 29 5.38 -1.97 -13.98
N SER A 30 6.30 -1.08 -13.59
CA SER A 30 6.04 -0.19 -12.46
C SER A 30 4.94 0.82 -12.79
N ARG A 31 4.22 1.26 -11.77
CA ARG A 31 3.14 2.25 -11.89
C ARG A 31 3.37 3.38 -10.92
N THR A 32 3.36 4.61 -11.42
CA THR A 32 3.55 5.81 -10.60
C THR A 32 2.23 6.56 -10.42
N VAL A 33 1.97 7.04 -9.21
CA VAL A 33 0.84 7.90 -8.87
C VAL A 33 1.32 9.13 -8.13
N GLN A 34 0.52 10.19 -8.16
CA GLN A 34 0.79 11.42 -7.44
C GLN A 34 0.36 11.27 -5.96
N GLY A 35 1.28 11.61 -5.06
CA GLY A 35 1.03 11.71 -3.63
C GLY A 35 0.57 13.11 -3.25
N THR A 36 -0.33 13.21 -2.27
CA THR A 36 -0.76 14.48 -1.69
C THR A 36 -0.29 14.58 -0.25
N LEU A 37 0.20 15.76 0.12
CA LEU A 37 0.58 16.06 1.49
C LEU A 37 -0.69 16.32 2.34
N GLU A 38 -0.91 15.48 3.36
CA GLU A 38 -1.94 15.73 4.38
C GLU A 38 -1.43 16.73 5.43
N ASN A 39 -0.17 16.56 5.83
CA ASN A 39 0.55 17.43 6.75
C ASN A 39 2.06 17.24 6.56
N GLU A 40 2.88 17.98 7.29
CA GLU A 40 4.35 17.96 7.16
C GLU A 40 5.00 16.57 7.34
N TYR A 41 4.29 15.56 7.84
CA TYR A 41 4.79 14.20 8.09
C TYR A 41 3.97 13.10 7.42
N THR A 42 2.88 13.45 6.72
CA THR A 42 1.92 12.46 6.22
C THR A 42 1.59 12.75 4.78
N ILE A 43 1.72 11.72 3.95
CA ILE A 43 1.24 11.73 2.57
C ILE A 43 0.15 10.69 2.41
N TYR A 44 -0.75 10.93 1.46
CA TYR A 44 -1.72 9.94 1.02
C TYR A 44 -1.77 9.86 -0.50
N PHE A 45 -2.24 8.72 -1.00
CA PHE A 45 -2.47 8.47 -2.42
C PHE A 45 -3.52 7.39 -2.57
N ASP A 46 -4.23 7.41 -3.70
CA ASP A 46 -5.16 6.37 -4.06
C ASP A 46 -4.38 5.22 -4.71
N ALA A 47 -4.51 4.02 -4.15
CA ALA A 47 -3.78 2.84 -4.59
C ALA A 47 -4.29 2.41 -5.97
N PRO A 48 -3.40 2.21 -6.96
CA PRO A 48 -3.80 1.73 -8.26
C PRO A 48 -4.29 0.29 -8.20
N ASP A 49 -5.20 -0.06 -9.11
CA ASP A 49 -5.57 -1.47 -9.30
C ASP A 49 -4.37 -2.27 -9.83
N LEU A 50 -4.00 -3.32 -9.09
CA LEU A 50 -2.85 -4.20 -9.34
C LEU A 50 -3.21 -5.66 -8.99
N PRO A 51 -2.59 -6.65 -9.65
CA PRO A 51 -2.76 -8.06 -9.29
C PRO A 51 -2.34 -8.37 -7.86
N SER A 52 -2.83 -9.49 -7.30
CA SER A 52 -2.38 -9.94 -5.98
C SER A 52 -0.89 -10.24 -5.95
N GLY A 53 -0.25 -9.91 -4.83
CA GLY A 53 1.19 -10.04 -4.66
C GLY A 53 1.80 -8.98 -3.76
N CYS A 54 3.09 -9.17 -3.44
CA CYS A 54 3.88 -8.19 -2.70
C CYS A 54 4.35 -7.09 -3.65
N VAL A 55 3.99 -5.85 -3.33
CA VAL A 55 4.34 -4.65 -4.08
C VAL A 55 5.29 -3.82 -3.23
N THR A 56 6.46 -3.53 -3.80
CA THR A 56 7.37 -2.55 -3.21
C THR A 56 6.90 -1.15 -3.59
N LEU A 57 6.80 -0.29 -2.59
CA LEU A 57 6.49 1.13 -2.74
C LEU A 57 7.79 1.93 -2.61
N LYS A 58 8.03 2.86 -3.54
CA LYS A 58 9.07 3.86 -3.42
C LYS A 58 8.45 5.24 -3.52
N VAL A 59 8.78 6.10 -2.55
CA VAL A 59 8.28 7.48 -2.50
C VAL A 59 9.41 8.40 -2.91
N TYR A 60 9.13 9.25 -3.90
CA TYR A 60 10.03 10.26 -4.42
C TYR A 60 9.50 11.66 -4.12
N CYS A 61 10.42 12.57 -3.90
CA CYS A 61 10.21 13.94 -3.44
C CYS A 61 11.17 14.81 -4.28
N ASP A 62 10.67 15.45 -5.34
CA ASP A 62 11.49 16.13 -6.37
C ASP A 62 12.66 15.23 -6.87
N ASP A 63 12.32 14.03 -7.37
CA ASP A 63 13.24 12.99 -7.84
C ASP A 63 14.13 12.33 -6.77
N LEU A 64 14.11 12.79 -5.51
CA LEU A 64 14.82 12.15 -4.41
C LEU A 64 13.98 11.05 -3.77
N MET A 65 14.49 9.81 -3.74
CA MET A 65 13.84 8.72 -2.98
C MET A 65 13.98 8.96 -1.47
N ILE A 66 12.85 9.09 -0.79
CA ILE A 66 12.79 9.42 0.64
C ILE A 66 12.32 8.25 1.52
N CYS A 67 11.58 7.31 0.95
CA CYS A 67 11.00 6.20 1.68
C CYS A 67 10.79 5.00 0.75
N GLU A 68 11.00 3.81 1.30
CA GLU A 68 10.66 2.54 0.68
C GLU A 68 9.85 1.70 1.68
N GLY A 69 8.87 0.96 1.19
CA GLY A 69 8.05 0.06 1.98
C GLY A 69 7.49 -1.09 1.13
N GLN A 70 6.80 -2.03 1.77
CA GLN A 70 6.12 -3.12 1.09
C GLN A 70 4.67 -3.21 1.54
N ILE A 71 3.78 -3.41 0.57
CA ILE A 71 2.37 -3.73 0.80
C ILE A 71 2.01 -5.01 0.06
N LYS A 72 0.94 -5.67 0.48
CA LYS A 72 0.44 -6.88 -0.17
C LYS A 72 -0.97 -6.65 -0.71
N TYR A 73 -1.13 -6.82 -2.01
CA TYR A 73 -2.43 -6.92 -2.64
C TYR A 73 -2.92 -8.36 -2.51
N TYR A 74 -4.19 -8.53 -2.20
CA TYR A 74 -4.83 -9.83 -2.08
C TYR A 74 -6.23 -9.77 -2.70
N THR A 75 -6.68 -10.93 -3.16
CA THR A 75 -8.05 -11.14 -3.64
C THR A 75 -8.97 -11.55 -2.50
N ASP A 76 -10.27 -11.38 -2.69
CA ASP A 76 -11.29 -11.80 -1.71
C ASP A 76 -11.12 -13.28 -1.32
N MET A 77 -10.80 -14.16 -2.28
CA MET A 77 -10.61 -15.59 -2.01
C MET A 77 -9.34 -15.89 -1.20
N GLU A 78 -8.28 -15.12 -1.36
CA GLU A 78 -7.06 -15.25 -0.55
C GLU A 78 -7.33 -14.83 0.90
N GLU A 79 -8.13 -13.77 1.11
CA GLU A 79 -8.52 -13.33 2.45
C GLU A 79 -9.47 -14.33 3.11
N ILE A 80 -10.50 -14.80 2.41
CA ILE A 80 -11.40 -15.85 2.90
C ILE A 80 -10.59 -17.08 3.32
N ARG A 81 -9.66 -17.52 2.48
CA ARG A 81 -8.78 -18.64 2.80
C ARG A 81 -7.97 -18.36 4.06
N SER A 82 -7.35 -17.18 4.16
CA SER A 82 -6.54 -16.82 5.33
C SER A 82 -7.38 -16.78 6.61
N LEU A 83 -8.61 -16.27 6.56
CA LEU A 83 -9.54 -16.25 7.70
C LEU A 83 -9.95 -17.67 8.12
N LEU A 84 -10.25 -18.55 7.15
CA LEU A 84 -10.61 -19.95 7.42
C LEU A 84 -9.44 -20.77 7.96
N GLU A 85 -8.21 -20.55 7.48
CA GLU A 85 -7.00 -21.21 8.02
C GLU A 85 -6.74 -20.80 9.48
N ASN A 86 -7.11 -19.58 9.88
CA ASN A 86 -7.02 -19.11 11.25
C ASN A 86 -8.17 -19.63 12.14
N ALA A 87 -9.28 -20.09 11.57
CA ALA A 87 -10.37 -20.71 12.31
C ALA A 87 -9.94 -22.11 12.77
N THR A 88 -9.48 -22.20 14.01
CA THR A 88 -8.83 -23.41 14.56
C THR A 88 -9.77 -24.63 14.63
N ASN A 89 -11.09 -24.39 14.68
CA ASN A 89 -12.11 -25.44 14.73
C ASN A 89 -13.34 -25.06 13.88
N PRO A 90 -13.70 -25.85 12.85
CA PRO A 90 -14.89 -25.62 12.03
C PRO A 90 -16.19 -25.51 12.85
N VAL A 91 -16.29 -26.19 13.99
CA VAL A 91 -17.44 -26.10 14.89
C VAL A 91 -17.50 -24.73 15.56
N GLU A 92 -16.37 -24.18 15.99
CA GLU A 92 -16.32 -22.84 16.59
C GLU A 92 -16.65 -21.75 15.58
N PHE A 93 -16.20 -21.90 14.33
CA PHE A 93 -16.58 -20.99 13.24
C PHE A 93 -18.09 -21.02 12.98
N MET A 94 -18.73 -22.19 13.01
CA MET A 94 -20.18 -22.33 12.82
C MET A 94 -21.02 -21.81 13.99
N CYS A 95 -20.42 -21.58 15.16
CA CYS A 95 -21.10 -21.10 16.36
C CYS A 95 -21.01 -19.58 16.57
N GLN A 96 -20.40 -18.84 15.65
CA GLN A 96 -20.36 -17.36 15.61
C GLN A 96 -21.62 -16.79 14.94
#